data_AF-H0F0Q5-F1
#
_entry.id   AF-H0F0Q5-F1
#
_cell.length_a   1.000
_cell.length_b   1.000
_cell.length_c   1.000
_cell.angle_alpha   90.00
_cell.angle_beta   90.00
_cell.angle_gamma   90.00
#
_symmetry.space_group_name_H-M   'P 1'
#
loop_
_entity.id
_entity.type
_entity.pdbx_description
1 polymer ?
#
loop_
_entity_poly.entity_id
_entity_poly.type
_entity_poly.pdbx_seq_one_letter_code
_entity_poly.pdbx_strand_id
1 'polypeptide(L)'
;MPSQSDLRFTFDLIGSEAPHDVFEVIEFELREALSQTYLLSIDLACANPAVDFGQVLDRPARLTIWHGDTPVRYVHGAISAFSQENTGFRRTRYRAVVEPRLARLKLSADWRIFQTLTVPQIAEAVLKAHGLTQDYEQRVTTEHLAREYCVQAGDTDYDFLERIMREEGFFYSFRHSAEGHQLVHSDRLFIHGRIGDEPVQYNPTPGGDQPQPALRRFAYAENVCTARQTQRDYTFKHPSYAHEHSRDGQDLGHQGARYERYDYPARAKFDEAGRPFAENRLRGHRRDARMAVVEGDDPRLQPGISFTLAGHPRDDMNRGWRPVNIVHYGTQHTSQAEESADAGQGTSYRYEAELVPDDAEWRAEPLPRPRIDGPQNAVVVGPKNEEIFTDEYGRVKVQFPWDRQGQQDEYSSCWIRVSQNIAGATWGHMAIPRIGQEVIVSY
;
A
#
# COMPACT_ATOMS: atom_id res chain seq x y z
N MET A 1 -34.65 -4.97 -15.31
CA MET A 1 -33.34 -5.05 -15.98
C MET A 1 -32.64 -3.74 -15.65
N PRO A 2 -31.49 -3.78 -14.98
CA PRO A 2 -31.00 -2.71 -14.11
C PRO A 2 -30.60 -1.41 -14.84
N SER A 3 -31.24 -0.30 -14.48
CA SER A 3 -30.91 1.06 -14.91
C SER A 3 -30.28 1.84 -13.73
N GLN A 4 -29.46 2.86 -14.01
CA GLN A 4 -28.86 3.71 -12.96
C GLN A 4 -29.91 4.35 -12.02
N SER A 5 -31.17 4.47 -12.46
CA SER A 5 -32.31 4.93 -11.66
C SER A 5 -32.55 4.14 -10.36
N ASP A 6 -32.06 2.89 -10.27
CA ASP A 6 -32.31 2.00 -9.13
C ASP A 6 -31.17 2.04 -8.09
N LEU A 7 -30.16 2.90 -8.30
CA LEU A 7 -29.05 3.08 -7.37
C LEU A 7 -29.46 3.96 -6.19
N ARG A 8 -28.97 3.59 -5.01
CA ARG A 8 -29.06 4.39 -3.78
C ARG A 8 -27.76 4.30 -2.99
N PHE A 9 -27.37 5.38 -2.36
CA PHE A 9 -26.20 5.44 -1.47
C PHE A 9 -26.64 5.75 -0.04
N THR A 10 -26.10 5.02 0.92
CA THR A 10 -26.32 5.27 2.36
C THR A 10 -24.99 5.37 3.09
N PHE A 11 -24.95 6.18 4.14
CA PHE A 11 -23.77 6.35 4.98
C PHE A 11 -24.13 6.15 6.45
N ASP A 12 -23.49 5.17 7.09
CA ASP A 12 -23.75 4.79 8.46
C ASP A 12 -22.53 5.08 9.35
N LEU A 13 -22.75 5.73 10.51
CA LEU A 13 -21.79 5.76 11.60
C LEU A 13 -21.94 4.48 12.45
N ILE A 14 -20.92 3.65 12.46
CA ILE A 14 -20.98 2.33 13.11
C ILE A 14 -20.69 2.48 14.61
N GLY A 15 -21.55 1.87 15.43
CA GLY A 15 -21.39 1.88 16.89
C GLY A 15 -21.65 3.22 17.56
N SER A 16 -22.29 4.17 16.87
CA SER A 16 -22.72 5.43 17.47
C SER A 16 -24.00 5.22 18.30
N GLU A 17 -23.98 5.73 19.54
CA GLU A 17 -25.17 5.84 20.41
C GLU A 17 -26.00 7.09 20.12
N ALA A 18 -25.75 7.80 19.01
CA ALA A 18 -26.51 8.97 18.56
C ALA A 18 -27.55 8.57 17.47
N PRO A 19 -28.71 7.99 17.84
CA PRO A 19 -29.74 7.54 16.90
C PRO A 19 -30.44 8.69 16.14
N HIS A 20 -30.03 9.95 16.35
CA HIS A 20 -30.66 11.13 15.77
C HIS A 20 -29.88 11.74 14.59
N ASP A 21 -28.62 11.34 14.38
CA ASP A 21 -27.78 11.87 13.30
C ASP A 21 -27.85 10.97 12.06
N VAL A 22 -28.97 11.08 11.34
CA VAL A 22 -29.15 10.41 10.05
C VAL A 22 -28.48 11.24 8.97
N PHE A 23 -27.42 10.70 8.37
CA PHE A 23 -26.74 11.31 7.24
C PHE A 23 -27.31 10.79 5.91
N GLU A 24 -27.69 11.71 5.04
CA GLU A 24 -28.02 11.42 3.65
C GLU A 24 -26.83 11.74 2.76
N VAL A 25 -26.46 10.79 1.89
CA VAL A 25 -25.37 10.99 0.93
C VAL A 25 -25.83 11.96 -0.15
N ILE A 26 -25.04 13.02 -0.38
CA ILE A 26 -25.21 13.97 -1.49
C ILE A 26 -24.32 13.53 -2.65
N GLU A 27 -23.01 13.45 -2.41
CA GLU A 27 -22.05 12.99 -3.38
C GLU A 27 -20.83 12.38 -2.69
N PHE A 28 -20.08 11.56 -3.41
CA PHE A 28 -18.82 11.04 -2.94
C PHE A 28 -17.79 10.90 -4.06
N GLU A 29 -16.53 10.97 -3.66
CA GLU A 29 -15.37 10.57 -4.43
C GLU A 29 -14.58 9.54 -3.61
N LEU A 30 -14.40 8.34 -4.17
CA LEU A 30 -13.63 7.27 -3.54
C LEU A 30 -12.43 6.92 -4.42
N ARG A 31 -11.23 7.11 -3.88
CA ARG A 31 -9.96 6.73 -4.52
C ARG A 31 -9.46 5.45 -3.90
N GLU A 32 -9.21 4.43 -4.71
CA GLU A 32 -8.62 3.16 -4.29
C GLU A 32 -7.54 2.71 -5.27
N ALA A 33 -6.46 2.12 -4.75
CA ALA A 33 -5.42 1.54 -5.59
C ALA A 33 -4.71 0.40 -4.86
N LEU A 34 -4.04 -0.46 -5.63
CA LEU A 34 -3.11 -1.42 -5.06
C LEU A 34 -1.93 -0.69 -4.42
N SER A 35 -1.54 -1.14 -3.23
CA SER A 35 -0.47 -0.55 -2.42
C SER A 35 -0.66 0.94 -2.11
N GLN A 36 -1.92 1.36 -1.92
CA GLN A 36 -2.27 2.69 -1.40
C GLN A 36 -3.45 2.57 -0.45
N THR A 37 -3.47 3.39 0.61
CA THR A 37 -4.65 3.58 1.45
C THR A 37 -5.77 4.20 0.62
N TYR A 38 -6.98 3.64 0.66
CA TYR A 38 -8.13 4.28 0.01
C TYR A 38 -8.54 5.57 0.75
N LEU A 39 -9.20 6.46 0.02
CA LEU A 39 -9.69 7.75 0.53
C LEU A 39 -11.10 7.98 -0.01
N LEU A 40 -12.10 7.93 0.88
CA LEU A 40 -13.47 8.31 0.58
C LEU A 40 -13.72 9.73 1.08
N SER A 41 -13.88 10.68 0.17
CA SER A 41 -14.47 11.99 0.47
C SER A 41 -15.96 11.93 0.23
N ILE A 42 -16.78 12.25 1.23
CA ILE A 42 -18.23 12.15 1.13
C ILE A 42 -18.91 13.41 1.69
N ASP A 43 -19.80 13.97 0.90
CA ASP A 43 -20.65 15.09 1.27
C ASP A 43 -22.01 14.56 1.73
N LEU A 44 -22.45 15.04 2.88
CA LEU A 44 -23.57 14.53 3.64
C LEU A 44 -24.55 15.67 3.98
N ALA A 45 -25.84 15.36 4.02
CA ALA A 45 -26.86 16.22 4.59
C ALA A 45 -27.40 15.61 5.89
N CYS A 46 -27.47 16.41 6.96
CA CYS A 46 -28.07 15.99 8.23
C CYS A 46 -29.06 17.05 8.73
N ALA A 47 -30.13 16.63 9.39
CA ALA A 47 -31.08 17.54 10.02
C ALA A 47 -30.49 18.23 11.27
N ASN A 48 -29.54 17.59 11.94
CA ASN A 48 -28.85 18.15 13.10
C ASN A 48 -27.78 19.17 12.66
N PRO A 49 -27.90 20.46 13.02
CA PRO A 49 -26.90 21.48 12.69
C PRO A 49 -25.72 21.56 13.66
N ALA A 50 -25.70 20.71 14.69
CA ALA A 50 -24.70 20.70 15.76
C ALA A 50 -24.28 19.27 16.09
N VAL A 51 -23.90 18.50 15.07
CA VAL A 51 -23.32 17.15 15.26
C VAL A 51 -22.08 17.26 16.15
N ASP A 52 -21.97 16.38 17.15
CA ASP A 52 -20.79 16.33 18.03
C ASP A 52 -19.61 15.66 17.33
N PHE A 53 -18.60 16.43 16.97
CA PHE A 53 -17.43 15.93 16.24
C PHE A 53 -16.66 14.87 17.04
N GLY A 54 -16.71 14.89 18.37
CA GLY A 54 -16.08 13.87 19.22
C GLY A 54 -16.74 12.49 19.14
N GLN A 55 -17.99 12.43 18.65
CA GLN A 55 -18.72 11.19 18.40
C GLN A 55 -18.55 10.68 16.96
N VAL A 56 -17.91 11.47 16.09
CA VAL A 56 -17.74 11.17 14.66
C VAL A 56 -16.28 10.86 14.32
N LEU A 57 -15.36 11.72 14.76
CA LEU A 57 -13.94 11.59 14.43
C LEU A 57 -13.34 10.30 15.00
N ASP A 58 -12.52 9.65 14.19
CA ASP A 58 -11.87 8.36 14.45
C ASP A 58 -12.84 7.20 14.76
N ARG A 59 -14.14 7.37 14.45
CA ARG A 59 -15.14 6.31 14.53
C ARG A 59 -15.30 5.57 13.20
N PRO A 60 -15.67 4.29 13.25
CA PRO A 60 -15.91 3.52 12.03
C PRO A 60 -17.16 4.04 11.31
N ALA A 61 -17.08 4.09 9.98
CA ALA A 61 -18.18 4.47 9.12
C ALA A 61 -18.22 3.61 7.87
N ARG A 62 -19.41 3.51 7.26
CA ARG A 62 -19.65 2.68 6.09
C ARG A 62 -20.51 3.39 5.06
N LEU A 63 -19.98 3.53 3.86
CA LEU A 63 -20.76 3.81 2.65
C LEU A 63 -21.25 2.48 2.07
N THR A 64 -22.53 2.42 1.73
CA THR A 64 -23.11 1.29 0.99
C THR A 64 -23.69 1.78 -0.33
N ILE A 65 -23.31 1.10 -1.42
CA ILE A 65 -23.95 1.27 -2.73
C ILE A 65 -24.99 0.16 -2.87
N TRP A 66 -26.24 0.56 -3.05
CA TRP A 66 -27.38 -0.31 -3.22
C TRP A 66 -27.82 -0.30 -4.67
N HIS A 67 -28.32 -1.44 -5.12
CA HIS A 67 -29.11 -1.57 -6.34
C HIS A 67 -30.45 -2.21 -5.99
N GLY A 68 -31.52 -1.42 -6.01
CA GLY A 68 -32.77 -1.78 -5.35
C GLY A 68 -32.52 -2.06 -3.85
N ASP A 69 -32.96 -3.23 -3.37
CA ASP A 69 -32.76 -3.66 -1.98
C ASP A 69 -31.47 -4.46 -1.77
N THR A 70 -30.69 -4.71 -2.83
CA THR A 70 -29.46 -5.51 -2.75
C THR A 70 -28.24 -4.61 -2.58
N PRO A 71 -27.45 -4.77 -1.52
CA PRO A 71 -26.17 -4.07 -1.39
C PRO A 71 -25.17 -4.67 -2.39
N VAL A 72 -24.66 -3.86 -3.29
CA VAL A 72 -23.70 -4.28 -4.32
C VAL A 72 -22.27 -3.92 -3.97
N ARG A 73 -22.07 -2.96 -3.04
CA ARG A 73 -20.74 -2.60 -2.54
C ARG A 73 -20.80 -2.00 -1.14
N TYR A 74 -19.78 -2.34 -0.34
CA TYR A 74 -19.49 -1.70 0.93
C TYR A 74 -18.14 -1.01 0.86
N VAL A 75 -18.02 0.14 1.52
CA VAL A 75 -16.76 0.84 1.75
C VAL A 75 -16.75 1.25 3.21
N HIS A 76 -16.01 0.48 3.99
CA HIS A 76 -15.91 0.63 5.43
C HIS A 76 -14.53 1.17 5.79
N GLY A 77 -14.45 2.18 6.65
CA GLY A 77 -13.20 2.73 7.18
C GLY A 77 -13.42 3.50 8.49
N ALA A 78 -12.47 4.36 8.87
CA ALA A 78 -12.59 5.26 10.01
C ALA A 78 -12.52 6.72 9.54
N ILE A 79 -13.33 7.60 10.15
CA ILE A 79 -13.38 9.02 9.79
C ILE A 79 -12.10 9.72 10.25
N SER A 80 -11.33 10.29 9.31
CA SER A 80 -10.09 11.04 9.60
C SER A 80 -10.29 12.55 9.61
N ALA A 81 -11.28 13.06 8.89
CA ALA A 81 -11.66 14.46 8.91
C ALA A 81 -13.18 14.59 8.82
N PHE A 82 -13.71 15.62 9.49
CA PHE A 82 -15.11 15.96 9.46
C PHE A 82 -15.22 17.49 9.48
N SER A 83 -16.01 18.07 8.58
CA SER A 83 -16.29 19.51 8.55
C SER A 83 -17.79 19.75 8.46
N GLN A 84 -18.21 20.85 9.06
CA GLN A 84 -19.54 21.41 8.92
C GLN A 84 -19.48 22.53 7.88
N GLU A 85 -20.31 22.42 6.86
CA GLU A 85 -20.42 23.37 5.77
C GLU A 85 -21.66 24.25 5.98
N ASN A 86 -22.20 24.81 4.89
CA ASN A 86 -23.37 25.69 4.96
C ASN A 86 -24.61 24.99 5.54
N THR A 87 -25.30 25.71 6.42
CA THR A 87 -26.62 25.32 6.94
C THR A 87 -27.71 25.90 6.06
N GLY A 88 -28.52 25.02 5.47
CA GLY A 88 -29.71 25.39 4.71
C GLY A 88 -30.95 25.49 5.58
N PHE A 89 -32.13 25.63 4.96
CA PHE A 89 -33.40 25.83 5.68
C PHE A 89 -33.83 24.64 6.56
N ARG A 90 -33.59 23.40 6.10
CA ARG A 90 -34.00 22.16 6.82
C ARG A 90 -32.84 21.23 7.20
N ARG A 91 -31.67 21.40 6.60
CA ARG A 91 -30.53 20.49 6.75
C ARG A 91 -29.22 21.25 6.68
N THR A 92 -28.23 20.74 7.39
CA THR A 92 -26.85 21.19 7.41
C THR A 92 -26.00 20.27 6.57
N ARG A 93 -25.13 20.83 5.74
CA ARG A 93 -24.15 20.06 4.98
C ARG A 93 -22.94 19.75 5.84
N TYR A 94 -22.44 18.53 5.74
CA TYR A 94 -21.20 18.09 6.35
C TYR A 94 -20.35 17.39 5.30
N ARG A 95 -19.04 17.36 5.52
CA ARG A 95 -18.13 16.55 4.72
C ARG A 95 -17.32 15.66 5.62
N ALA A 96 -17.21 14.39 5.26
CA ALA A 96 -16.37 13.42 5.95
C ALA A 96 -15.29 12.88 5.02
N VAL A 97 -14.14 12.57 5.60
CA VAL A 97 -13.07 11.79 4.95
C VAL A 97 -12.95 10.46 5.69
N VAL A 98 -13.10 9.36 4.98
CA VAL A 98 -13.01 8.00 5.51
C VAL A 98 -11.80 7.28 4.89
N GLU A 99 -10.97 6.69 5.74
CA GLU A 99 -9.73 6.00 5.37
C GLU A 99 -9.64 4.63 6.05
N PRO A 100 -8.80 3.70 5.54
CA PRO A 100 -8.51 2.46 6.26
C PRO A 100 -7.79 2.76 7.56
N ARG A 101 -7.93 1.85 8.53
CA ARG A 101 -7.19 1.97 9.79
C ARG A 101 -5.67 1.97 9.57
N LEU A 102 -5.19 1.37 8.48
CA LEU A 102 -3.79 1.46 8.05
C LEU A 102 -3.29 2.91 7.90
N ALA A 103 -4.16 3.85 7.50
CA ALA A 103 -3.78 5.26 7.35
C ALA A 103 -3.35 5.92 8.67
N ARG A 104 -3.76 5.38 9.82
CA ARG A 104 -3.35 5.89 11.15
C ARG A 104 -1.87 5.68 11.43
N LEU A 105 -1.21 4.73 10.77
CA LEU A 105 0.23 4.53 10.89
C LEU A 105 1.03 5.72 10.34
N LYS A 106 0.42 6.61 9.54
CA LYS A 106 1.03 7.88 9.09
C LYS A 106 1.16 8.91 10.22
N LEU A 107 0.45 8.71 11.35
CA LEU A 107 0.42 9.62 12.49
C LEU A 107 1.47 9.27 13.57
N SER A 108 2.22 8.19 13.37
CA SER A 108 3.24 7.71 14.29
C SER A 108 4.54 7.42 13.56
N ALA A 109 5.66 7.87 14.12
CA ALA A 109 7.01 7.58 13.65
C ALA A 109 7.88 7.11 14.81
N ASP A 110 8.91 6.32 14.50
CA ASP A 110 9.80 5.77 15.52
C ASP A 110 11.23 5.56 15.01
N TRP A 111 12.15 5.38 15.95
CA TRP A 111 13.47 4.82 15.73
C TRP A 111 13.58 3.49 16.47
N ARG A 112 13.54 2.38 15.73
CA ARG A 112 13.53 1.03 16.32
C ARG A 112 14.16 -0.01 15.44
N ILE A 113 14.59 -1.09 16.08
CA ILE A 113 15.35 -2.18 15.49
C ILE A 113 14.51 -3.45 15.48
N PHE A 114 14.46 -4.13 14.34
CA PHE A 114 13.95 -5.48 14.18
C PHE A 114 15.10 -6.42 13.83
N GLN A 115 15.23 -7.53 14.55
CA GLN A 115 16.32 -8.49 14.36
C GLN A 115 15.81 -9.90 14.12
N THR A 116 16.39 -10.57 13.14
CA THR A 116 16.11 -11.97 12.81
C THR A 116 14.63 -12.24 12.48
N LEU A 117 13.96 -11.25 11.88
CA LEU A 117 12.57 -11.34 11.47
C LEU A 117 12.44 -11.23 9.95
N THR A 118 11.52 -11.99 9.38
CA THR A 118 11.09 -11.78 7.99
C THR A 118 10.29 -10.49 7.90
N VAL A 119 10.23 -9.88 6.72
CA VAL A 119 9.40 -8.67 6.51
C VAL A 119 7.91 -8.89 6.84
N PRO A 120 7.29 -10.03 6.49
CA PRO A 120 5.95 -10.35 6.97
C PRO A 120 5.82 -10.34 8.50
N GLN A 121 6.80 -10.88 9.25
CA GLN A 121 6.79 -10.82 10.71
C GLN A 121 6.96 -9.40 11.25
N ILE A 122 7.79 -8.58 10.61
CA ILE A 122 7.94 -7.15 10.95
C ILE A 122 6.61 -6.42 10.73
N ALA A 123 5.94 -6.64 9.60
CA ALA A 123 4.64 -6.05 9.30
C ALA A 123 3.59 -6.43 10.34
N GLU A 124 3.50 -7.70 10.72
CA GLU A 124 2.61 -8.16 11.77
C GLU A 124 2.91 -7.48 13.12
N ALA A 125 4.18 -7.38 13.51
CA ALA A 125 4.58 -6.73 14.76
C ALA A 125 4.19 -5.24 14.80
N VAL A 126 4.41 -4.51 13.70
CA VAL A 126 4.02 -3.09 13.59
C VAL A 126 2.49 -2.96 13.64
N LEU A 127 1.76 -3.73 12.84
CA LEU A 127 0.29 -3.68 12.82
C LEU A 127 -0.35 -4.08 14.15
N LYS A 128 0.24 -5.04 14.86
CA LYS A 128 -0.17 -5.44 16.21
C LYS A 128 -0.01 -4.31 17.23
N ALA A 129 1.06 -3.53 17.16
CA ALA A 129 1.26 -2.37 18.03
C ALA A 129 0.16 -1.30 17.84
N HIS A 130 -0.48 -1.27 16.66
CA HIS A 130 -1.61 -0.40 16.33
C HIS A 130 -2.99 -1.06 16.50
N GLY A 131 -3.04 -2.29 17.04
CA GLY A 131 -4.31 -3.01 17.24
C GLY A 131 -5.02 -3.42 15.95
N LEU A 132 -4.27 -3.67 14.87
CA LEU A 132 -4.79 -4.04 13.53
C LEU A 132 -4.67 -5.54 13.21
N THR A 133 -4.56 -6.40 14.20
CA THR A 133 -4.29 -7.84 13.98
C THR A 133 -5.50 -8.61 13.45
N GLN A 134 -6.73 -8.24 13.84
CA GLN A 134 -7.95 -8.95 13.44
C GLN A 134 -8.35 -8.69 11.98
N ASP A 135 -8.02 -7.50 11.48
CA ASP A 135 -8.38 -7.02 10.15
C ASP A 135 -7.21 -7.16 9.16
N TYR A 136 -6.32 -8.14 9.39
CA TYR A 136 -5.11 -8.34 8.60
C TYR A 136 -4.97 -9.77 8.08
N GLU A 137 -4.73 -9.91 6.78
CA GLU A 137 -4.42 -11.17 6.11
C GLU A 137 -3.07 -11.07 5.38
N GLN A 138 -2.24 -12.10 5.53
CA GLN A 138 -1.06 -12.30 4.70
C GLN A 138 -1.26 -13.49 3.77
N ARG A 139 -1.03 -13.29 2.48
CA ARG A 139 -1.07 -14.33 1.45
C ARG A 139 0.31 -14.45 0.82
N VAL A 140 1.15 -15.22 1.49
CA VAL A 140 2.55 -15.44 1.11
C VAL A 140 2.64 -16.72 0.29
N THR A 141 3.21 -16.64 -0.91
CA THR A 141 3.39 -17.78 -1.82
C THR A 141 4.86 -18.08 -2.10
N THR A 142 5.75 -17.15 -1.77
CA THR A 142 7.19 -17.25 -1.92
C THR A 142 7.89 -17.21 -0.56
N GLU A 143 9.07 -17.81 -0.47
CA GLU A 143 9.88 -17.76 0.74
C GLU A 143 10.51 -16.36 0.89
N HIS A 144 10.31 -15.73 2.05
CA HIS A 144 10.95 -14.47 2.41
C HIS A 144 11.95 -14.69 3.54
N LEU A 145 13.21 -14.33 3.30
CA LEU A 145 14.29 -14.57 4.26
C LEU A 145 14.20 -13.62 5.46
N ALA A 146 14.63 -14.12 6.62
CA ALA A 146 14.77 -13.28 7.80
C ALA A 146 15.87 -12.24 7.60
N ARG A 147 15.58 -10.99 7.94
CA ARG A 147 16.57 -9.92 7.99
C ARG A 147 17.32 -10.02 9.31
N GLU A 148 18.65 -10.17 9.24
CA GLU A 148 19.51 -10.13 10.42
C GLU A 148 19.31 -8.84 11.22
N TYR A 149 19.14 -7.71 10.52
CA TYR A 149 19.00 -6.39 11.11
C TYR A 149 18.21 -5.48 10.18
N CYS A 150 17.12 -4.88 10.67
CA CYS A 150 16.28 -3.96 9.93
C CYS A 150 15.87 -2.80 10.84
N VAL A 151 16.13 -1.57 10.40
CA VAL A 151 15.88 -0.35 11.20
C VAL A 151 14.76 0.47 10.56
N GLN A 152 13.81 0.89 11.39
CA GLN A 152 12.96 2.04 11.10
C GLN A 152 13.69 3.27 11.62
N ALA A 153 14.10 4.16 10.73
CA ALA A 153 14.98 5.30 11.04
C ALA A 153 14.23 6.62 10.88
N GLY A 154 13.26 6.88 11.76
CA GLY A 154 12.48 8.11 11.77
C GLY A 154 11.35 8.18 10.74
N ASP A 155 11.21 7.16 9.88
CA ASP A 155 10.04 6.99 9.01
C ASP A 155 8.76 6.89 9.86
N THR A 156 7.63 7.30 9.31
CA THR A 156 6.33 6.89 9.87
C THR A 156 6.20 5.36 9.80
N ASP A 157 5.39 4.78 10.67
CA ASP A 157 5.14 3.33 10.64
C ASP A 157 4.58 2.88 9.27
N TYR A 158 3.80 3.74 8.63
CA TYR A 158 3.28 3.51 7.28
C TYR A 158 4.41 3.50 6.24
N ASP A 159 5.23 4.55 6.18
CA ASP A 159 6.29 4.68 5.17
C ASP A 159 7.36 3.59 5.33
N PHE A 160 7.66 3.19 6.57
CA PHE A 160 8.53 2.07 6.87
C PHE A 160 8.00 0.76 6.27
N LEU A 161 6.73 0.43 6.54
CA LEU A 161 6.10 -0.78 6.01
C LEU A 161 6.02 -0.75 4.49
N GLU A 162 5.54 0.34 3.88
CA GLU A 162 5.50 0.52 2.43
C GLU A 162 6.86 0.19 1.80
N ARG A 163 7.94 0.73 2.37
CA ARG A 163 9.27 0.59 1.83
C ARG A 163 9.78 -0.86 1.89
N ILE A 164 9.65 -1.54 3.03
CA ILE A 164 10.17 -2.91 3.18
C ILE A 164 9.28 -3.93 2.47
N MET A 165 7.96 -3.73 2.47
CA MET A 165 7.01 -4.62 1.81
C MET A 165 7.22 -4.57 0.29
N ARG A 166 7.38 -3.38 -0.31
CA ARG A 166 7.65 -3.23 -1.75
C ARG A 166 8.99 -3.84 -2.17
N GLU A 167 10.02 -3.74 -1.35
CA GLU A 167 11.34 -4.36 -1.61
C GLU A 167 11.23 -5.88 -1.74
N GLU A 168 10.46 -6.50 -0.85
CA GLU A 168 10.15 -7.93 -0.88
C GLU A 168 9.13 -8.33 -1.95
N GLY A 169 8.53 -7.36 -2.64
CA GLY A 169 7.55 -7.62 -3.71
C GLY A 169 6.13 -7.83 -3.22
N PHE A 170 5.84 -7.43 -1.98
CA PHE A 170 4.46 -7.33 -1.54
C PHE A 170 3.76 -6.12 -2.15
N PHE A 171 2.47 -6.29 -2.34
CA PHE A 171 1.49 -5.22 -2.53
C PHE A 171 0.34 -5.50 -1.56
N TYR A 172 -0.58 -4.55 -1.41
CA TYR A 172 -1.81 -4.80 -0.67
C TYR A 172 -3.06 -4.25 -1.34
N SER A 173 -4.19 -4.79 -0.91
CA SER A 173 -5.54 -4.33 -1.24
C SER A 173 -6.40 -4.35 0.02
N PHE A 174 -7.59 -3.76 -0.06
CA PHE A 174 -8.60 -3.84 1.00
C PHE A 174 -9.79 -4.67 0.53
N ARG A 175 -10.33 -5.49 1.44
CA ARG A 175 -11.58 -6.20 1.23
C ARG A 175 -12.62 -5.64 2.17
N HIS A 176 -13.77 -5.28 1.63
CA HIS A 176 -14.86 -4.71 2.41
C HIS A 176 -15.99 -5.71 2.58
N SER A 177 -16.57 -5.75 3.77
CA SER A 177 -17.83 -6.45 4.08
C SER A 177 -18.80 -5.47 4.74
N ALA A 178 -19.99 -5.96 5.10
CA ALA A 178 -20.93 -5.16 5.86
C ALA A 178 -20.37 -4.79 7.25
N GLU A 179 -19.54 -5.66 7.84
CA GLU A 179 -19.04 -5.58 9.21
C GLU A 179 -17.71 -4.85 9.34
N GLY A 180 -16.93 -4.72 8.27
CA GLY A 180 -15.57 -4.21 8.37
C GLY A 180 -14.81 -4.11 7.05
N HIS A 181 -13.52 -3.82 7.16
CA HIS A 181 -12.58 -3.96 6.06
C HIS A 181 -11.33 -4.70 6.53
N GLN A 182 -10.73 -5.49 5.63
CA GLN A 182 -9.52 -6.27 5.88
C GLN A 182 -8.40 -5.79 4.97
N LEU A 183 -7.23 -5.53 5.55
CA LEU A 183 -5.97 -5.32 4.84
C LEU A 183 -5.41 -6.67 4.39
N VAL A 184 -5.18 -6.85 3.09
CA VAL A 184 -4.61 -8.09 2.53
C VAL A 184 -3.27 -7.78 1.89
N HIS A 185 -2.18 -8.26 2.50
CA HIS A 185 -0.84 -8.22 1.89
C HIS A 185 -0.56 -9.51 1.12
N SER A 186 -0.11 -9.38 -0.13
CA SER A 186 0.14 -10.51 -1.02
C SER A 186 1.40 -10.30 -1.85
N ASP A 187 2.08 -11.38 -2.20
CA ASP A 187 3.26 -11.39 -3.08
C ASP A 187 2.94 -11.85 -4.52
N ARG A 188 1.69 -12.26 -4.78
CA ARG A 188 1.22 -12.73 -6.09
C ARG A 188 -0.14 -12.18 -6.42
N LEU A 189 -0.28 -11.57 -7.60
CA LEU A 189 -1.50 -10.88 -7.97
C LEU A 189 -2.64 -11.81 -8.37
N PHE A 190 -2.32 -12.98 -8.95
CA PHE A 190 -3.33 -13.93 -9.42
C PHE A 190 -4.22 -14.52 -8.31
N ILE A 191 -3.80 -14.47 -7.04
CA ILE A 191 -4.53 -15.03 -5.90
C ILE A 191 -5.70 -14.14 -5.42
N HIS A 192 -5.84 -12.92 -5.97
CA HIS A 192 -6.92 -11.99 -5.63
C HIS A 192 -8.27 -12.34 -6.30
N GLY A 193 -8.28 -13.33 -7.20
CA GLY A 193 -9.50 -13.84 -7.82
C GLY A 193 -10.03 -12.97 -8.96
N ARG A 194 -11.24 -13.32 -9.42
CA ARG A 194 -11.94 -12.70 -10.56
C ARG A 194 -13.36 -12.32 -10.16
N ILE A 195 -13.88 -11.22 -10.71
CA ILE A 195 -15.29 -10.83 -10.64
C ILE A 195 -16.12 -11.86 -11.39
N GLY A 196 -16.83 -12.73 -10.67
CA GLY A 196 -17.84 -13.66 -11.18
C GLY A 196 -17.44 -14.44 -12.45
N ASP A 197 -18.46 -14.97 -13.12
CA ASP A 197 -18.31 -15.59 -14.45
C ASP A 197 -18.88 -14.69 -15.57
N GLU A 198 -19.72 -13.72 -15.23
CA GLU A 198 -20.29 -12.78 -16.20
C GLU A 198 -19.24 -11.73 -16.61
N PRO A 199 -18.95 -11.59 -17.91
CA PRO A 199 -17.96 -10.63 -18.38
C PRO A 199 -18.45 -9.18 -18.21
N VAL A 200 -17.51 -8.28 -17.95
CA VAL A 200 -17.75 -6.84 -17.99
C VAL A 200 -17.90 -6.43 -19.45
N GLN A 201 -19.02 -5.77 -19.78
CA GLN A 201 -19.31 -5.35 -21.14
C GLN A 201 -18.60 -4.04 -21.48
N TYR A 202 -18.12 -3.92 -22.71
CA TYR A 202 -17.73 -2.65 -23.31
C TYR A 202 -18.85 -2.16 -24.23
N ASN A 203 -19.35 -0.95 -23.98
CA ASN A 203 -20.32 -0.29 -24.83
C ASN A 203 -20.01 1.21 -24.94
N PRO A 204 -19.38 1.65 -26.05
CA PRO A 204 -19.00 3.04 -26.25
C PRO A 204 -20.17 3.93 -26.70
N THR A 205 -21.36 3.38 -26.94
CA THR A 205 -22.48 4.13 -27.52
C THR A 205 -23.16 4.98 -26.44
N PRO A 206 -23.24 6.32 -26.59
CA PRO A 206 -23.87 7.20 -25.59
C PRO A 206 -25.41 7.15 -25.54
N GLY A 207 -26.07 6.16 -26.16
CA GLY A 207 -27.52 6.15 -26.35
C GLY A 207 -28.20 4.81 -26.09
N GLY A 208 -29.46 4.87 -25.65
CA GLY A 208 -30.34 3.75 -25.32
C GLY A 208 -30.50 3.54 -23.81
N ASP A 209 -31.69 3.10 -23.37
CA ASP A 209 -31.88 2.52 -22.04
C ASP A 209 -31.02 1.26 -21.97
N GLN A 210 -29.85 1.37 -21.36
CA GLN A 210 -28.94 0.25 -21.25
C GLN A 210 -29.32 -0.56 -20.00
N PRO A 211 -29.68 -1.84 -20.18
CA PRO A 211 -30.17 -2.65 -19.07
C PRO A 211 -29.07 -3.15 -18.13
N GLN A 212 -27.78 -2.87 -18.38
CA GLN A 212 -26.67 -3.40 -17.58
C GLN A 212 -25.48 -2.41 -17.52
N PRO A 213 -24.72 -2.40 -16.41
CA PRO A 213 -23.48 -1.63 -16.31
C PRO A 213 -22.41 -2.06 -17.33
N ALA A 214 -21.60 -1.11 -17.81
CA ALA A 214 -20.59 -1.32 -18.84
C ALA A 214 -19.42 -0.33 -18.75
N LEU A 215 -18.29 -0.69 -19.35
CA LEU A 215 -17.24 0.24 -19.73
C LEU A 215 -17.70 1.08 -20.92
N ARG A 216 -17.62 2.40 -20.79
CA ARG A 216 -18.00 3.37 -21.83
C ARG A 216 -16.79 3.89 -22.60
N ARG A 217 -15.62 3.91 -21.97
CA ARG A 217 -14.35 4.29 -22.59
C ARG A 217 -13.30 3.24 -22.30
N PHE A 218 -12.49 2.93 -23.30
CA PHE A 218 -11.35 2.03 -23.18
C PHE A 218 -10.17 2.57 -23.99
N ALA A 219 -9.15 3.10 -23.31
CA ALA A 219 -7.96 3.67 -23.93
C ALA A 219 -6.72 2.85 -23.56
N TYR A 220 -6.28 1.98 -24.48
CA TYR A 220 -5.07 1.17 -24.30
C TYR A 220 -3.80 1.95 -24.66
N ALA A 221 -2.75 1.77 -23.87
CA ALA A 221 -1.43 2.34 -24.10
C ALA A 221 -0.31 1.35 -23.78
N GLU A 222 0.78 1.46 -24.52
CA GLU A 222 2.07 0.81 -24.21
C GLU A 222 3.16 1.86 -24.07
N ASN A 223 3.97 1.74 -23.01
CA ASN A 223 4.99 2.70 -22.67
C ASN A 223 6.40 2.08 -22.77
N VAL A 224 7.37 2.86 -23.24
CA VAL A 224 8.78 2.47 -23.18
C VAL A 224 9.25 2.61 -21.73
N CYS A 225 9.55 1.47 -21.09
CA CYS A 225 9.98 1.43 -19.70
C CYS A 225 11.39 0.83 -19.56
N THR A 226 11.90 0.77 -18.32
CA THR A 226 13.15 0.08 -17.99
C THR A 226 13.14 -1.34 -18.58
N ALA A 227 14.17 -1.68 -19.35
CA ALA A 227 14.32 -2.98 -19.99
C ALA A 227 15.09 -3.98 -19.12
N ARG A 228 16.03 -3.48 -18.30
CA ARG A 228 16.88 -4.30 -17.44
C ARG A 228 17.08 -3.64 -16.08
N GLN A 229 17.03 -4.43 -15.03
CA GLN A 229 17.47 -4.04 -13.69
C GLN A 229 18.70 -4.87 -13.32
N THR A 230 19.80 -4.18 -12.99
CA THR A 230 21.01 -4.79 -12.45
C THR A 230 21.30 -4.21 -11.06
N GLN A 231 21.68 -5.07 -10.13
CA GLN A 231 22.02 -4.67 -8.77
C GLN A 231 23.29 -5.39 -8.31
N ARG A 232 24.13 -4.67 -7.57
CA ARG A 232 25.32 -5.24 -6.92
C ARG A 232 25.34 -4.97 -5.44
N ASP A 233 25.98 -5.86 -4.69
CA ASP A 233 26.33 -5.65 -3.30
C ASP A 233 27.75 -6.13 -2.99
N TYR A 234 28.16 -5.99 -1.73
CA TYR A 234 29.42 -6.50 -1.22
C TYR A 234 29.18 -7.21 0.11
N THR A 235 29.71 -8.43 0.24
CA THR A 235 29.82 -9.10 1.54
C THR A 235 31.28 -9.32 1.92
N PHE A 236 31.66 -8.89 3.12
CA PHE A 236 33.02 -9.08 3.61
C PHE A 236 33.36 -10.55 3.90
N LYS A 237 32.35 -11.41 4.02
CA LYS A 237 32.54 -12.87 4.18
C LYS A 237 33.01 -13.55 2.90
N HIS A 238 32.73 -12.95 1.74
CA HIS A 238 33.11 -13.44 0.41
C HIS A 238 33.52 -12.26 -0.48
N PRO A 239 34.65 -11.58 -0.17
CA PRO A 239 34.99 -10.28 -0.75
C PRO A 239 35.29 -10.32 -2.26
N SER A 240 35.60 -11.48 -2.83
CA SER A 240 35.82 -11.67 -4.27
C SER A 240 34.54 -11.89 -5.07
N TYR A 241 33.41 -12.16 -4.41
CA TYR A 241 32.15 -12.39 -5.10
C TYR A 241 31.46 -11.05 -5.42
N ALA A 242 31.17 -10.83 -6.70
CA ALA A 242 30.64 -9.55 -7.18
C ALA A 242 29.18 -9.27 -6.77
N HIS A 243 28.46 -10.29 -6.25
CA HIS A 243 27.04 -10.22 -5.89
C HIS A 243 26.18 -9.45 -6.90
N GLU A 244 26.38 -9.75 -8.19
CA GLU A 244 25.64 -9.10 -9.27
C GLU A 244 24.42 -9.90 -9.67
N HIS A 245 23.26 -9.25 -9.71
CA HIS A 245 22.02 -9.84 -10.15
C HIS A 245 21.36 -8.95 -11.19
N SER A 246 21.13 -9.52 -12.38
CA SER A 246 20.46 -8.86 -13.49
C SER A 246 19.16 -9.56 -13.85
N ARG A 247 18.15 -8.75 -14.20
CA ARG A 247 16.85 -9.20 -14.70
C ARG A 247 16.45 -8.39 -15.90
N ASP A 248 16.05 -9.08 -16.96
CA ASP A 248 15.44 -8.50 -18.16
C ASP A 248 13.92 -8.45 -18.01
N GLY A 249 13.31 -7.41 -18.57
CA GLY A 249 11.87 -7.23 -18.59
C GLY A 249 11.22 -8.24 -19.52
N GLN A 250 9.94 -8.53 -19.25
CA GLN A 250 9.11 -9.26 -20.19
C GLN A 250 8.60 -8.29 -21.27
N ASP A 251 8.15 -8.85 -22.41
CA ASP A 251 7.38 -8.08 -23.39
C ASP A 251 8.13 -6.90 -24.05
N LEU A 252 9.44 -7.04 -24.24
CA LEU A 252 10.30 -5.97 -24.78
C LEU A 252 10.17 -5.73 -26.29
N GLY A 253 9.26 -6.41 -26.99
CA GLY A 253 9.15 -6.38 -28.46
C GLY A 253 8.90 -4.99 -29.06
N HIS A 254 8.35 -4.06 -28.28
CA HIS A 254 8.02 -2.69 -28.72
C HIS A 254 9.02 -1.63 -28.19
N GLN A 255 10.15 -2.04 -27.62
CA GLN A 255 11.17 -1.13 -27.07
C GLN A 255 12.60 -1.63 -27.28
N GLY A 256 13.57 -0.74 -27.05
CA GLY A 256 14.98 -1.12 -26.99
C GLY A 256 15.29 -1.93 -25.71
N ALA A 257 16.10 -2.98 -25.85
CA ALA A 257 16.53 -3.81 -24.72
C ALA A 257 17.65 -3.17 -23.86
N ARG A 258 18.18 -2.01 -24.27
CA ARG A 258 19.35 -1.36 -23.64
C ARG A 258 19.04 -0.42 -22.47
N TYR A 259 17.76 -0.20 -22.16
CA TYR A 259 17.37 0.73 -21.09
C TYR A 259 17.56 0.08 -19.71
N GLU A 260 18.80 0.10 -19.23
CA GLU A 260 19.18 -0.49 -17.96
C GLU A 260 19.13 0.54 -16.81
N ARG A 261 18.64 0.07 -15.65
CA ARG A 261 18.89 0.69 -14.35
C ARG A 261 19.87 -0.17 -13.56
N TYR A 262 20.94 0.47 -13.10
CA TYR A 262 21.96 -0.14 -12.24
C TYR A 262 21.89 0.48 -10.84
N ASP A 263 21.86 -0.35 -9.80
CA ASP A 263 21.85 0.10 -8.40
C ASP A 263 22.96 -0.55 -7.57
N TYR A 264 23.52 0.23 -6.65
CA TYR A 264 24.44 -0.22 -5.60
C TYR A 264 24.22 0.59 -4.31
N PRO A 265 24.23 -0.02 -3.12
CA PRO A 265 24.25 -1.47 -2.85
C PRO A 265 22.91 -2.13 -3.17
N ALA A 266 22.77 -3.46 -3.17
CA ALA A 266 21.47 -4.15 -3.37
C ALA A 266 20.70 -4.34 -2.05
N ARG A 267 21.38 -4.20 -0.91
CA ARG A 267 20.97 -4.60 0.45
C ARG A 267 20.69 -6.10 0.59
N ALA A 268 21.43 -6.92 -0.16
CA ALA A 268 21.33 -8.37 -0.14
C ALA A 268 22.70 -9.00 0.09
N LYS A 269 22.79 -9.90 1.08
CA LYS A 269 24.03 -10.63 1.39
C LYS A 269 24.17 -11.95 0.63
N PHE A 270 23.08 -12.44 0.07
CA PHE A 270 22.97 -13.75 -0.59
C PHE A 270 22.09 -13.65 -1.83
N ASP A 271 22.30 -14.57 -2.78
CA ASP A 271 21.60 -14.61 -4.05
C ASP A 271 20.08 -14.79 -3.88
N GLU A 272 19.68 -15.56 -2.86
CA GLU A 272 18.30 -15.89 -2.52
C GLU A 272 17.49 -14.64 -2.17
N ALA A 273 18.12 -13.59 -1.60
CA ALA A 273 17.48 -12.30 -1.38
C ALA A 273 17.64 -11.36 -2.58
N GLY A 274 18.83 -11.32 -3.18
CA GLY A 274 19.15 -10.33 -4.19
C GLY A 274 18.44 -10.53 -5.54
N ARG A 275 18.19 -11.78 -5.94
CA ARG A 275 17.47 -12.07 -7.20
C ARG A 275 16.00 -11.59 -7.14
N PRO A 276 15.20 -11.89 -6.09
CA PRO A 276 13.87 -11.30 -5.92
C PRO A 276 13.87 -9.77 -5.89
N PHE A 277 14.83 -9.12 -5.23
CA PHE A 277 14.88 -7.65 -5.16
C PHE A 277 15.04 -7.01 -6.55
N ALA A 278 15.94 -7.54 -7.40
CA ALA A 278 16.10 -7.06 -8.77
C ALA A 278 14.81 -7.27 -9.60
N GLU A 279 14.14 -8.42 -9.43
CA GLU A 279 12.90 -8.75 -10.13
C GLU A 279 11.73 -7.84 -9.71
N ASN A 280 11.51 -7.69 -8.41
CA ASN A 280 10.44 -6.84 -7.85
C ASN A 280 10.64 -5.37 -8.24
N ARG A 281 11.88 -4.88 -8.21
CA ARG A 281 12.21 -3.51 -8.61
C ARG A 281 11.93 -3.27 -10.09
N LEU A 282 12.32 -4.22 -10.94
CA LEU A 282 12.04 -4.15 -12.38
C LEU A 282 10.54 -4.14 -12.66
N ARG A 283 9.75 -5.00 -11.99
CA ARG A 283 8.28 -5.00 -12.10
C ARG A 283 7.70 -3.64 -11.72
N GLY A 284 8.17 -3.02 -10.63
CA GLY A 284 7.69 -1.71 -10.20
C GLY A 284 7.97 -0.61 -11.24
N HIS A 285 9.16 -0.63 -11.85
CA HIS A 285 9.55 0.28 -12.93
C HIS A 285 8.88 0.00 -14.29
N ARG A 286 8.17 -1.14 -14.41
CA ARG A 286 7.43 -1.55 -15.61
C ARG A 286 5.93 -1.67 -15.35
N ARG A 287 5.43 -1.16 -14.22
CA ARG A 287 4.04 -1.34 -13.78
C ARG A 287 2.99 -0.76 -14.75
N ASP A 288 3.41 0.18 -15.57
CA ASP A 288 2.64 0.95 -16.55
C ASP A 288 3.09 0.65 -18.00
N ALA A 289 3.89 -0.40 -18.23
CA ALA A 289 4.40 -0.73 -19.56
C ALA A 289 3.29 -1.11 -20.54
N ARG A 290 2.21 -1.74 -20.06
CA ARG A 290 0.98 -2.03 -20.79
C ARG A 290 -0.20 -1.78 -19.88
N MET A 291 -1.04 -0.81 -20.23
CA MET A 291 -2.19 -0.44 -19.40
C MET A 291 -3.37 0.03 -20.24
N ALA A 292 -4.55 0.04 -19.64
CA ALA A 292 -5.72 0.70 -20.20
C ALA A 292 -6.31 1.69 -19.20
N VAL A 293 -6.66 2.89 -19.66
CA VAL A 293 -7.46 3.85 -18.91
C VAL A 293 -8.91 3.70 -19.36
N VAL A 294 -9.81 3.46 -18.41
CA VAL A 294 -11.22 3.17 -18.70
C VAL A 294 -12.17 4.06 -17.91
N GLU A 295 -13.36 4.25 -18.45
CA GLU A 295 -14.49 4.88 -17.75
C GLU A 295 -15.68 3.91 -17.80
N GLY A 296 -16.46 3.81 -16.72
CA GLY A 296 -17.61 2.90 -16.65
C GLY A 296 -18.49 3.11 -15.43
N ASP A 297 -19.51 2.26 -15.28
CA ASP A 297 -20.53 2.34 -14.22
C ASP A 297 -20.81 1.01 -13.51
N ASP A 298 -20.01 -0.03 -13.74
CA ASP A 298 -20.10 -1.33 -13.03
C ASP A 298 -19.50 -1.26 -11.60
N PRO A 299 -20.33 -1.34 -10.53
CA PRO A 299 -19.88 -1.19 -9.14
C PRO A 299 -19.02 -2.36 -8.64
N ARG A 300 -18.94 -3.47 -9.40
CA ARG A 300 -18.16 -4.65 -9.03
C ARG A 300 -16.64 -4.42 -9.13
N LEU A 301 -16.20 -3.48 -9.99
CA LEU A 301 -14.77 -3.23 -10.20
C LEU A 301 -14.11 -2.65 -8.96
N GLN A 302 -13.04 -3.32 -8.53
CA GLN A 302 -12.24 -3.01 -7.34
C GLN A 302 -10.76 -3.30 -7.64
N PRO A 303 -9.81 -2.60 -7.01
CA PRO A 303 -8.38 -2.87 -7.22
C PRO A 303 -8.00 -4.31 -6.84
N GLY A 304 -7.20 -4.94 -7.70
CA GLY A 304 -6.66 -6.29 -7.49
C GLY A 304 -7.53 -7.44 -7.99
N ILE A 305 -8.85 -7.28 -8.08
CA ILE A 305 -9.74 -8.34 -8.56
C ILE A 305 -9.83 -8.27 -10.09
N SER A 306 -9.50 -9.35 -10.80
CA SER A 306 -9.55 -9.34 -12.27
C SER A 306 -10.98 -9.50 -12.80
N PHE A 307 -11.19 -9.24 -14.08
CA PHE A 307 -12.42 -9.50 -14.80
C PHE A 307 -12.12 -9.82 -16.26
N THR A 308 -13.05 -10.49 -16.94
CA THR A 308 -12.97 -10.70 -18.39
C THR A 308 -13.75 -9.60 -19.11
N LEU A 309 -13.13 -8.92 -20.08
CA LEU A 309 -13.79 -7.94 -20.93
C LEU A 309 -14.46 -8.60 -22.13
N ALA A 310 -15.65 -8.15 -22.50
CA ALA A 310 -16.34 -8.54 -23.73
C ALA A 310 -16.91 -7.33 -24.47
N GLY A 311 -17.14 -7.46 -25.78
CA GLY A 311 -17.78 -6.43 -26.61
C GLY A 311 -16.84 -5.35 -27.16
N HIS A 312 -15.52 -5.45 -26.93
CA HIS A 312 -14.55 -4.55 -27.52
C HIS A 312 -14.35 -4.84 -29.02
N PRO A 313 -14.35 -3.83 -29.92
CA PRO A 313 -14.22 -4.05 -31.37
C PRO A 313 -12.86 -4.61 -31.79
N ARG A 314 -11.83 -4.37 -30.97
CA ARG A 314 -10.50 -4.98 -31.13
C ARG A 314 -10.45 -6.27 -30.30
N ASP A 315 -10.34 -7.41 -30.97
CA ASP A 315 -10.54 -8.75 -30.37
C ASP A 315 -9.53 -9.09 -29.26
N ASP A 316 -8.27 -8.69 -29.42
CA ASP A 316 -7.21 -8.90 -28.43
C ASP A 316 -7.42 -8.15 -27.11
N MET A 317 -8.33 -7.16 -27.07
CA MET A 317 -8.73 -6.48 -25.83
C MET A 317 -9.81 -7.26 -25.06
N ASN A 318 -10.54 -8.18 -25.69
CA ASN A 318 -11.53 -9.06 -25.06
C ASN A 318 -10.83 -10.19 -24.28
N ARG A 319 -10.07 -9.79 -23.26
CA ARG A 319 -9.24 -10.64 -22.41
C ARG A 319 -9.44 -10.28 -20.94
N GLY A 320 -8.66 -10.92 -20.06
CA GLY A 320 -8.63 -10.57 -18.66
C GLY A 320 -7.91 -9.26 -18.38
N TRP A 321 -8.51 -8.43 -17.55
CA TRP A 321 -7.98 -7.16 -17.06
C TRP A 321 -8.12 -7.06 -15.55
N ARG A 322 -7.28 -6.24 -14.92
CA ARG A 322 -7.28 -6.04 -13.47
C ARG A 322 -7.11 -4.56 -13.14
N PRO A 323 -8.05 -3.95 -12.40
CA PRO A 323 -7.86 -2.60 -11.90
C PRO A 323 -6.68 -2.53 -10.91
N VAL A 324 -5.80 -1.56 -11.10
CA VAL A 324 -4.70 -1.27 -10.16
C VAL A 324 -4.88 0.07 -9.47
N ASN A 325 -5.67 0.98 -10.06
CA ASN A 325 -6.08 2.27 -9.53
C ASN A 325 -7.49 2.56 -10.04
N ILE A 326 -8.37 3.07 -9.19
CA ILE A 326 -9.75 3.42 -9.53
C ILE A 326 -10.22 4.62 -8.71
N VAL A 327 -10.95 5.51 -9.35
CA VAL A 327 -11.63 6.64 -8.72
C VAL A 327 -13.12 6.53 -9.03
N HIS A 328 -13.91 6.33 -7.99
CA HIS A 328 -15.36 6.24 -8.06
C HIS A 328 -16.01 7.56 -7.72
N TYR A 329 -17.07 7.89 -8.44
CA TYR A 329 -17.91 9.06 -8.19
C TYR A 329 -19.36 8.60 -8.07
N GLY A 330 -20.06 9.12 -7.07
CA GLY A 330 -21.50 8.94 -6.97
C GLY A 330 -22.17 10.24 -6.58
N THR A 331 -23.31 10.53 -7.20
CA THR A 331 -24.15 11.69 -6.86
C THR A 331 -25.58 11.20 -6.65
N GLN A 332 -26.18 11.62 -5.54
CA GLN A 332 -27.56 11.33 -5.18
C GLN A 332 -28.26 12.65 -4.87
N HIS A 333 -29.22 13.01 -5.72
CA HIS A 333 -30.03 14.20 -5.50
C HIS A 333 -30.96 13.97 -4.32
N THR A 334 -30.58 14.50 -3.17
CA THR A 334 -31.44 14.58 -1.99
C THR A 334 -32.41 15.76 -2.16
N SER A 335 -33.52 15.75 -1.41
CA SER A 335 -34.62 16.73 -1.44
C SER A 335 -34.24 18.23 -1.39
N GLN A 336 -32.97 18.61 -1.17
CA GLN A 336 -32.49 19.99 -1.40
C GLN A 336 -32.43 20.39 -2.88
N ALA A 337 -32.42 19.44 -3.82
CA ALA A 337 -32.41 19.73 -5.26
C ALA A 337 -33.83 19.93 -5.84
N GLU A 338 -34.90 19.77 -5.05
CA GLU A 338 -36.28 19.97 -5.54
C GLU A 338 -36.59 21.44 -5.93
N GLU A 339 -35.75 22.39 -5.51
CA GLU A 339 -35.88 23.82 -5.88
C GLU A 339 -34.89 24.27 -6.99
N SER A 340 -34.06 23.36 -7.54
CA SER A 340 -33.13 23.68 -8.64
C SER A 340 -33.57 23.05 -9.98
N ALA A 341 -33.14 23.64 -11.09
CA ALA A 341 -33.49 23.18 -12.44
C ALA A 341 -32.96 21.78 -12.81
N ASP A 342 -32.15 21.16 -11.93
CA ASP A 342 -31.59 19.81 -12.07
C ASP A 342 -32.37 18.72 -11.29
N ALA A 343 -33.56 19.04 -10.76
CA ALA A 343 -34.45 18.13 -10.04
C ALA A 343 -34.88 16.85 -10.80
N GLY A 344 -34.45 16.69 -12.06
CA GLY A 344 -34.73 15.52 -12.90
C GLY A 344 -33.57 14.53 -13.06
N GLN A 345 -32.39 14.77 -12.48
CA GLN A 345 -31.27 13.83 -12.57
C GLN A 345 -31.38 12.76 -11.45
N GLY A 346 -31.49 11.49 -11.85
CA GLY A 346 -31.51 10.37 -10.90
C GLY A 346 -30.16 10.12 -10.23
N THR A 347 -30.10 9.15 -9.30
CA THR A 347 -28.82 8.70 -8.72
C THR A 347 -27.87 8.25 -9.83
N SER A 348 -26.63 8.73 -9.81
CA SER A 348 -25.62 8.37 -10.79
C SER A 348 -24.37 7.82 -10.12
N TYR A 349 -23.75 6.85 -10.77
CA TYR A 349 -22.47 6.26 -10.37
C TYR A 349 -21.59 6.08 -11.60
N ARG A 350 -20.32 6.44 -11.47
CA ARG A 350 -19.31 6.24 -12.51
C ARG A 350 -17.93 6.04 -11.86
N TYR A 351 -16.98 5.55 -12.64
CA TYR A 351 -15.58 5.53 -12.25
C TYR A 351 -14.65 5.81 -13.43
N GLU A 352 -13.42 6.15 -13.07
CA GLU A 352 -12.24 6.13 -13.93
C GLU A 352 -11.25 5.13 -13.35
N ALA A 353 -10.68 4.25 -14.16
CA ALA A 353 -9.75 3.22 -13.69
C ALA A 353 -8.55 3.03 -14.60
N GLU A 354 -7.42 2.67 -13.98
CA GLU A 354 -6.24 2.13 -14.65
C GLU A 354 -6.24 0.61 -14.52
N LEU A 355 -6.18 -0.06 -15.66
CA LEU A 355 -6.17 -1.51 -15.76
C LEU A 355 -4.83 -2.01 -16.27
N VAL A 356 -4.41 -3.17 -15.77
CA VAL A 356 -3.33 -3.98 -16.35
C VAL A 356 -3.88 -5.31 -16.84
N PRO A 357 -3.22 -6.00 -17.79
CA PRO A 357 -3.57 -7.37 -18.14
C PRO A 357 -3.59 -8.28 -16.90
N ASP A 358 -4.52 -9.23 -16.81
CA ASP A 358 -4.67 -10.08 -15.62
C ASP A 358 -3.53 -11.10 -15.40
N ASP A 359 -2.77 -11.39 -16.45
CA ASP A 359 -1.54 -12.17 -16.48
C ASP A 359 -0.27 -11.37 -16.12
N ALA A 360 -0.39 -10.05 -15.97
CA ALA A 360 0.73 -9.21 -15.55
C ALA A 360 0.95 -9.31 -14.02
N GLU A 361 2.19 -9.59 -13.63
CA GLU A 361 2.63 -9.44 -12.24
C GLU A 361 3.01 -7.97 -11.99
N TRP A 362 2.12 -7.26 -11.30
CA TRP A 362 2.29 -5.85 -10.98
C TRP A 362 3.01 -5.65 -9.64
N ARG A 363 3.79 -4.57 -9.53
CA ARG A 363 4.37 -4.06 -8.27
C ARG A 363 4.22 -2.55 -8.23
N ALA A 364 4.08 -1.99 -7.04
CA ALA A 364 4.14 -0.54 -6.85
C ALA A 364 5.54 -0.01 -7.20
N GLU A 365 5.65 1.29 -7.51
CA GLU A 365 6.96 1.91 -7.74
C GLU A 365 7.86 1.69 -6.51
N PRO A 366 9.13 1.27 -6.71
CA PRO A 366 10.08 1.13 -5.62
C PRO A 366 10.31 2.47 -4.92
N LEU A 367 10.24 2.48 -3.59
CA LEU A 367 10.48 3.68 -2.81
C LEU A 367 11.99 3.96 -2.64
N PRO A 368 12.38 5.24 -2.45
CA PRO A 368 13.73 5.58 -2.05
C PRO A 368 14.16 4.85 -0.77
N ARG A 369 15.47 4.69 -0.63
CA ARG A 369 16.06 4.09 0.58
C ARG A 369 16.04 5.12 1.72
N PRO A 370 15.90 4.68 2.98
CA PRO A 370 16.09 5.59 4.09
C PRO A 370 17.55 6.05 4.08
N ARG A 371 17.78 7.28 4.52
CA ARG A 371 19.11 7.87 4.62
C ARG A 371 19.33 8.30 6.06
N ILE A 372 20.51 7.99 6.58
CA ILE A 372 20.99 8.53 7.85
C ILE A 372 22.09 9.51 7.45
N ASP A 373 21.89 10.80 7.73
CA ASP A 373 22.67 11.89 7.14
C ASP A 373 24.13 11.95 7.59
N GLY A 374 24.49 11.24 8.66
CA GLY A 374 25.84 11.24 9.18
C GLY A 374 26.10 10.17 10.22
N PRO A 375 27.34 10.09 10.70
CA PRO A 375 27.70 9.18 11.76
C PRO A 375 27.00 9.55 13.06
N GLN A 376 26.76 8.55 13.90
CA GLN A 376 26.11 8.68 15.19
C GLN A 376 26.99 8.10 16.29
N ASN A 377 26.83 8.57 17.52
CA ASN A 377 27.46 7.94 18.66
C ASN A 377 26.63 6.73 19.13
N ALA A 378 27.31 5.73 19.68
CA ALA A 378 26.70 4.57 20.31
C ALA A 378 27.61 4.05 21.43
N VAL A 379 27.04 3.31 22.38
CA VAL A 379 27.79 2.68 23.47
C VAL A 379 27.96 1.21 23.17
N VAL A 380 29.18 0.69 23.32
CA VAL A 380 29.47 -0.75 23.14
C VAL A 380 28.79 -1.56 24.24
N VAL A 381 28.13 -2.66 23.87
CA VAL A 381 27.34 -3.50 24.79
C VAL A 381 27.64 -4.99 24.58
N GLY A 382 27.27 -5.80 25.56
CA GLY A 382 27.46 -7.25 25.55
C GLY A 382 26.93 -7.90 26.83
N PRO A 383 27.21 -9.20 27.03
CA PRO A 383 26.68 -9.96 28.15
C PRO A 383 27.10 -9.40 29.50
N LYS A 384 26.27 -9.64 30.50
CA LYS A 384 26.56 -9.22 31.87
C LYS A 384 27.86 -9.88 32.38
N ASN A 385 28.69 -9.08 33.05
CA ASN A 385 29.99 -9.45 33.62
C ASN A 385 31.10 -9.74 32.60
N GLU A 386 30.88 -9.47 31.30
CA GLU A 386 31.95 -9.42 30.30
C GLU A 386 32.54 -8.02 30.20
N GLU A 387 33.84 -7.93 29.92
CA GLU A 387 34.51 -6.65 29.61
C GLU A 387 34.62 -6.44 28.09
N ILE A 388 34.76 -7.53 27.33
CA ILE A 388 34.97 -7.52 25.87
C ILE A 388 34.02 -8.54 25.24
N PHE A 389 33.20 -8.11 24.30
CA PHE A 389 32.32 -8.99 23.54
C PHE A 389 32.52 -8.79 22.04
N THR A 390 33.15 -9.78 21.41
CA THR A 390 33.58 -9.72 20.01
C THR A 390 33.43 -11.08 19.33
N ASP A 391 33.30 -11.08 18.01
CA ASP A 391 33.33 -12.29 17.19
C ASP A 391 34.67 -12.51 16.48
N GLU A 392 34.74 -13.55 15.63
CA GLU A 392 35.93 -13.93 14.84
C GLU A 392 36.46 -12.83 13.91
N TYR A 393 35.66 -11.80 13.63
CA TYR A 393 36.01 -10.69 12.75
C TYR A 393 36.33 -9.39 13.51
N GLY A 394 36.40 -9.43 14.85
CA GLY A 394 36.65 -8.23 15.65
C GLY A 394 35.47 -7.26 15.69
N ARG A 395 34.26 -7.75 15.43
CA ARG A 395 33.04 -6.93 15.44
C ARG A 395 32.53 -6.77 16.87
N VAL A 396 31.85 -5.66 17.15
CA VAL A 396 31.21 -5.39 18.45
C VAL A 396 29.72 -5.18 18.27
N LYS A 397 28.97 -5.21 19.37
CA LYS A 397 27.57 -4.77 19.42
C LYS A 397 27.47 -3.43 20.14
N VAL A 398 26.46 -2.65 19.80
CA VAL A 398 26.27 -1.30 20.35
C VAL A 398 24.81 -1.05 20.70
N GLN A 399 24.57 -0.15 21.65
CA GLN A 399 23.28 0.47 21.89
C GLN A 399 23.32 1.90 21.36
N PHE A 400 22.38 2.25 20.49
CA PHE A 400 22.20 3.63 20.04
C PHE A 400 21.42 4.45 21.08
N PRO A 401 21.71 5.74 21.26
CA PRO A 401 20.97 6.60 22.21
C PRO A 401 19.47 6.72 21.90
N TRP A 402 19.09 6.58 20.63
CA TRP A 402 17.69 6.62 20.19
C TRP A 402 16.96 5.29 20.35
N ASP A 403 17.68 4.18 20.55
CA ASP A 403 17.04 2.88 20.76
C ASP A 403 16.54 2.79 22.20
N ARG A 404 15.23 3.00 22.35
CA ARG A 404 14.50 2.94 23.61
C ARG A 404 14.05 1.53 24.02
N GLN A 405 14.18 0.54 23.13
CA GLN A 405 13.71 -0.83 23.37
C GLN A 405 14.84 -1.76 23.79
N GLY A 406 16.07 -1.50 23.33
CA GLY A 406 17.26 -2.23 23.73
C GLY A 406 17.53 -2.16 25.24
N GLN A 407 18.12 -3.23 25.76
CA GLN A 407 18.35 -3.41 27.21
C GLN A 407 19.82 -3.20 27.59
N GLN A 408 20.61 -2.58 26.71
CA GLN A 408 22.06 -2.40 26.86
C GLN A 408 22.81 -3.72 27.06
N ASP A 409 22.45 -4.74 26.26
CA ASP A 409 22.95 -6.11 26.38
C ASP A 409 23.40 -6.69 25.02
N GLU A 410 23.72 -7.97 24.96
CA GLU A 410 24.14 -8.65 23.74
C GLU A 410 23.05 -8.74 22.66
N TYR A 411 21.81 -8.33 22.93
CA TYR A 411 20.70 -8.33 21.99
C TYR A 411 20.37 -6.95 21.43
N SER A 412 21.03 -5.88 21.88
CA SER A 412 20.79 -4.51 21.42
C SER A 412 21.00 -4.26 19.92
N SER A 413 21.98 -4.91 19.29
CA SER A 413 22.25 -4.72 17.86
C SER A 413 22.77 -5.97 17.16
N CYS A 414 22.90 -5.86 15.83
CA CYS A 414 23.73 -6.77 15.06
C CYS A 414 25.23 -6.55 15.32
N TRP A 415 26.06 -7.44 14.76
CA TRP A 415 27.51 -7.32 14.81
C TRP A 415 28.03 -6.25 13.84
N ILE A 416 28.69 -5.22 14.37
CA ILE A 416 29.21 -4.07 13.63
C ILE A 416 30.73 -4.16 13.51
N ARG A 417 31.25 -3.99 12.27
CA ARG A 417 32.70 -3.97 12.01
C ARG A 417 33.32 -2.70 12.58
N VAL A 418 34.50 -2.86 13.19
CA VAL A 418 35.27 -1.77 13.78
C VAL A 418 36.40 -1.38 12.82
N SER A 419 36.47 -0.09 12.49
CA SER A 419 37.61 0.43 11.72
C SER A 419 38.90 0.30 12.52
N GLN A 420 39.97 -0.15 11.88
CA GLN A 420 41.29 -0.31 12.48
C GLN A 420 42.29 0.63 11.80
N ASN A 421 43.34 1.03 12.53
CA ASN A 421 44.37 1.92 11.98
C ASN A 421 45.09 1.33 10.77
N ILE A 422 45.34 0.02 10.77
CA ILE A 422 45.96 -0.75 9.67
C ILE A 422 45.37 -2.16 9.69
N ALA A 423 44.89 -2.66 8.55
CA ALA A 423 44.36 -4.02 8.41
C ALA A 423 44.92 -4.72 7.15
N GLY A 424 45.61 -5.84 7.34
CA GLY A 424 46.08 -6.76 6.31
C GLY A 424 45.44 -8.15 6.45
N ALA A 425 45.80 -9.09 5.57
CA ALA A 425 45.13 -10.40 5.49
C ALA A 425 45.14 -11.20 6.80
N THR A 426 46.25 -11.16 7.54
CA THR A 426 46.43 -11.84 8.85
C THR A 426 47.32 -11.03 9.80
N TRP A 427 47.53 -9.75 9.51
CA TRP A 427 48.42 -8.86 10.24
C TRP A 427 47.85 -7.44 10.26
N GLY A 428 48.27 -6.62 11.22
CA GLY A 428 47.79 -5.25 11.36
C GLY A 428 47.62 -4.84 12.82
N HIS A 429 46.95 -3.72 13.03
CA HIS A 429 46.55 -3.27 14.36
C HIS A 429 45.18 -3.85 14.72
N MET A 430 44.99 -4.16 16.00
CA MET A 430 43.70 -4.59 16.53
C MET A 430 43.46 -3.92 17.88
N ALA A 431 42.53 -2.98 17.92
CA ALA A 431 42.00 -2.39 19.14
C ALA A 431 40.49 -2.62 19.17
N ILE A 432 40.05 -3.57 20.00
CA ILE A 432 38.64 -3.93 20.13
C ILE A 432 38.00 -3.01 21.18
N PRO A 433 36.95 -2.24 20.84
CA PRO A 433 36.20 -1.45 21.79
C PRO A 433 35.61 -2.32 22.91
N ARG A 434 35.74 -1.87 24.15
CA ARG A 434 35.23 -2.56 25.35
C ARG A 434 33.81 -2.14 25.68
N ILE A 435 33.08 -3.00 26.38
CA ILE A 435 31.72 -2.71 26.84
C ILE A 435 31.72 -1.42 27.69
N GLY A 436 30.77 -0.54 27.43
CA GLY A 436 30.63 0.78 28.07
C GLY A 436 31.41 1.91 27.39
N GLN A 437 32.26 1.63 26.40
CA GLN A 437 32.95 2.68 25.65
C GLN A 437 32.03 3.30 24.60
N GLU A 438 32.14 4.62 24.43
CA GLU A 438 31.46 5.35 23.35
C GLU A 438 32.26 5.22 22.04
N VAL A 439 31.55 4.94 20.95
CA VAL A 439 32.10 4.80 19.61
C VAL A 439 31.30 5.62 18.61
N ILE A 440 31.94 5.95 17.49
CA ILE A 440 31.29 6.59 16.35
C ILE A 440 30.92 5.50 15.34
N VAL A 441 29.63 5.40 15.00
CA VAL A 441 29.07 4.47 14.03
C VAL A 441 28.78 5.21 12.73
N SER A 442 29.29 4.68 11.61
CA SER A 442 28.98 5.15 10.25
C SER A 442 28.06 4.15 9.53
N TYR A 443 27.28 4.63 8.57
CA TYR A 443 26.27 3.86 7.82
C TYR A 443 26.63 3.65 6.35
#